data_AF-A0A318IUG5-F1
#
_entry.id   AF-A0A318IUG5-F1
#
_cell.length_a   1.000
_cell.length_b   1.000
_cell.length_c   1.000
_cell.angle_alpha   90.00
_cell.angle_beta   90.00
_cell.angle_gamma   90.00
#
_symmetry.space_group_name_H-M   'P 1'
#
loop_
_entity.id
_entity.type
_entity.pdbx_description
1 polymer ?
#
loop_
_entity_poly.entity_id
_entity_poly.type
_entity_poly.pdbx_seq_one_letter_code
_entity_poly.pdbx_strand_id
1 'polypeptide(L)'
;MHKILYCLACAVMSLLLSTLSAHSLAADNRLENQLILALKIKPDGQDRQAESRPVIRAYQQAAIISKKPQQRADYIDFYLLQKPASFMGHTLILLEEEYMDKYVGCCVSPGMGLMLKTNDDTRAVQEFADKNACTFTPHADVFDRLKTFGIAHKLAKADYAMLSCRERDTQK
;
A
#
# COMPACT_ATOMS: atom_id res chain seq x y z
N MET A 1 -41.52 -56.07 5.39
CA MET A 1 -40.09 -56.10 5.79
C MET A 1 -39.27 -55.43 4.70
N HIS A 2 -38.28 -54.60 5.05
CA HIS A 2 -37.51 -53.68 4.18
C HIS A 2 -38.10 -52.28 4.06
N LYS A 3 -37.70 -51.38 4.97
CA LYS A 3 -37.46 -49.93 4.75
C LYS A 3 -37.09 -49.20 6.06
N ILE A 4 -36.31 -49.85 6.93
CA ILE A 4 -35.63 -49.20 8.07
C ILE A 4 -34.14 -49.18 7.71
N LEU A 5 -33.77 -48.37 6.72
CA LEU A 5 -32.35 -48.18 6.37
C LEU A 5 -32.11 -46.88 5.57
N TYR A 6 -32.72 -45.76 5.98
CA TYR A 6 -32.41 -44.45 5.41
C TYR A 6 -32.38 -43.35 6.49
N CYS A 7 -32.03 -43.69 7.72
CA CYS A 7 -32.03 -42.74 8.84
C CYS A 7 -30.63 -42.33 9.33
N LEU A 8 -29.54 -42.68 8.63
CA LEU A 8 -28.17 -42.53 9.16
C LEU A 8 -27.14 -41.97 8.17
N ALA A 9 -27.58 -41.28 7.11
CA ALA A 9 -26.67 -40.72 6.09
C ALA A 9 -26.77 -39.21 5.87
N CYS A 10 -27.45 -38.45 6.75
CA CYS A 10 -27.61 -37.00 6.60
C CYS A 10 -26.91 -36.15 7.68
N ALA A 11 -26.28 -36.76 8.69
CA ALA A 11 -25.78 -36.03 9.86
C ALA A 11 -24.24 -35.84 9.90
N VAL A 12 -23.51 -36.08 8.80
CA VAL A 12 -22.03 -35.93 8.77
C VAL A 12 -21.55 -34.90 7.73
N MET A 13 -22.45 -34.21 7.03
CA MET A 13 -22.10 -33.25 5.97
C MET A 13 -22.39 -31.80 6.37
N SER A 14 -22.00 -31.36 7.58
CA SER A 14 -22.18 -29.95 7.98
C SER A 14 -21.07 -29.37 8.86
N LEU A 15 -19.90 -30.01 8.96
CA LEU A 15 -18.83 -29.58 9.89
C LEU A 15 -17.48 -29.28 9.23
N LEU A 16 -17.47 -28.73 8.00
CA LEU A 16 -16.21 -28.44 7.27
C LEU A 16 -16.11 -27.04 6.61
N LEU A 17 -16.96 -26.06 6.96
CA LEU A 17 -16.96 -24.74 6.29
C LEU A 17 -16.75 -23.52 7.20
N SER A 18 -15.83 -23.58 8.18
CA SER A 18 -15.55 -22.40 9.04
C SER A 18 -14.08 -22.00 9.22
N THR A 19 -13.12 -22.56 8.48
CA THR A 19 -11.69 -22.27 8.71
C THR A 19 -11.00 -21.33 7.71
N LEU A 20 -11.71 -20.71 6.74
CA LEU A 20 -11.03 -19.96 5.66
C LEU A 20 -10.73 -18.46 5.89
N SER A 21 -11.15 -17.83 6.99
CA SER A 21 -11.09 -16.35 7.07
C SER A 21 -9.84 -15.75 7.73
N ALA A 22 -8.97 -16.54 8.37
CA ALA A 22 -7.84 -15.98 9.14
C ALA A 22 -6.60 -15.60 8.29
N HIS A 23 -6.44 -16.20 7.11
CA HIS A 23 -5.24 -16.02 6.29
C HIS A 23 -5.17 -14.65 5.60
N SER A 24 -6.31 -14.01 5.32
CA SER A 24 -6.35 -12.72 4.60
C SER A 24 -5.91 -11.55 5.48
N LEU A 25 -6.31 -11.52 6.75
CA LEU A 25 -5.98 -10.44 7.69
C LEU A 25 -4.50 -10.45 8.10
N ALA A 26 -3.94 -11.64 8.35
CA ALA A 26 -2.53 -11.76 8.72
C ALA A 26 -1.58 -11.38 7.57
N ALA A 27 -1.94 -11.69 6.33
CA ALA A 27 -1.16 -11.32 5.15
C ALA A 27 -1.20 -9.80 4.88
N ASP A 28 -2.38 -9.17 5.04
CA ASP A 28 -2.55 -7.72 4.90
C ASP A 28 -1.72 -6.96 5.94
N ASN A 29 -1.81 -7.36 7.22
CA ASN A 29 -1.01 -6.78 8.30
C ASN A 29 0.50 -6.92 8.05
N ARG A 30 0.96 -8.01 7.43
CA ARG A 30 2.38 -8.19 7.12
C ARG A 30 2.87 -7.20 6.05
N LEU A 31 2.09 -7.00 4.99
CA LEU A 31 2.46 -6.10 3.90
C LEU A 31 2.43 -4.64 4.35
N GLU A 32 1.40 -4.25 5.09
CA GLU A 32 1.30 -2.92 5.69
C GLU A 32 2.47 -2.66 6.65
N ASN A 33 2.85 -3.63 7.49
CA ASN A 33 4.02 -3.48 8.37
C ASN A 33 5.33 -3.31 7.59
N GLN A 34 5.52 -4.01 6.48
CA GLN A 34 6.69 -3.82 5.62
C GLN A 34 6.71 -2.43 4.99
N LEU A 35 5.54 -1.94 4.55
CA LEU A 35 5.39 -0.58 4.05
C LEU A 35 5.70 0.46 5.15
N ILE A 36 5.18 0.27 6.36
CA ILE A 36 5.49 1.12 7.52
C ILE A 36 7.00 1.18 7.78
N LEU A 37 7.72 0.05 7.73
CA LEU A 37 9.17 0.03 7.92
C LEU A 37 9.92 0.79 6.81
N ALA A 38 9.46 0.71 5.56
CA ALA A 38 10.09 1.45 4.46
C ALA A 38 9.80 2.97 4.51
N LEU A 39 8.74 3.38 5.20
CA LEU A 39 8.40 4.79 5.39
C LEU A 39 9.02 5.37 6.67
N LYS A 40 9.24 4.54 7.69
CA LYS A 40 9.83 4.96 8.96
C LYS A 40 11.26 5.44 8.78
N ILE A 41 11.60 6.53 9.45
CA ILE A 41 12.98 7.01 9.52
C ILE A 41 13.75 6.23 10.61
N LYS A 42 15.05 6.02 10.39
CA LYS A 42 15.95 5.46 11.40
C LYS A 42 16.12 6.45 12.57
N PRO A 43 16.50 5.98 13.77
CA PRO A 43 16.73 6.85 14.91
C PRO A 43 17.81 7.92 14.71
N ASP A 44 18.74 7.70 13.78
CA ASP A 44 19.78 8.68 13.40
C ASP A 44 19.25 9.81 12.49
N GLY A 45 18.01 9.71 12.00
CA GLY A 45 17.38 10.69 11.15
C GLY A 45 17.92 10.76 9.72
N GLN A 46 18.80 9.85 9.30
CA GLN A 46 19.45 9.92 7.99
C GLN A 46 18.73 9.11 6.91
N ASP A 47 18.36 7.87 7.22
CA ASP A 47 17.76 6.95 6.25
C ASP A 47 16.39 6.42 6.69
N ARG A 48 15.69 5.76 5.76
CA ARG A 48 14.54 4.90 6.08
C ARG A 48 14.98 3.58 6.71
N GLN A 49 14.13 2.98 7.55
CA GLN A 49 14.46 1.73 8.26
C GLN A 49 14.54 0.52 7.33
N ALA A 50 13.84 0.55 6.20
CA ALA A 50 13.90 -0.47 5.18
C ALA A 50 13.92 0.14 3.77
N GLU A 51 14.54 -0.57 2.85
CA GLU A 51 14.54 -0.22 1.42
C GLU A 51 13.14 -0.34 0.82
N SER A 52 12.81 0.53 -0.14
CA SER A 52 11.52 0.51 -0.86
C SER A 52 11.35 -0.73 -1.74
N ARG A 53 12.43 -1.20 -2.37
CA ARG A 53 12.36 -2.24 -3.41
C ARG A 53 11.83 -3.58 -2.90
N PRO A 54 12.27 -4.11 -1.75
CA PRO A 54 11.65 -5.28 -1.15
C PRO A 54 10.13 -5.15 -0.94
N VAL A 55 9.64 -3.95 -0.56
CA VAL A 55 8.21 -3.70 -0.37
C VAL A 55 7.46 -3.79 -1.69
N ILE A 56 7.93 -3.10 -2.74
CA ILE A 56 7.33 -3.19 -4.07
C ILE A 56 7.28 -4.65 -4.56
N ARG A 57 8.36 -5.41 -4.38
CA ARG A 57 8.37 -6.85 -4.72
C ARG A 57 7.35 -7.66 -3.92
N ALA A 58 7.18 -7.38 -2.63
CA ALA A 58 6.19 -8.08 -1.81
C ALA A 58 4.75 -7.80 -2.28
N TYR A 59 4.43 -6.54 -2.60
CA TYR A 59 3.13 -6.16 -3.15
C TYR A 59 2.88 -6.77 -4.56
N GLN A 60 3.92 -6.91 -5.37
CA GLN A 60 3.87 -7.62 -6.67
C GLN A 60 3.62 -9.12 -6.48
N GLN A 61 4.30 -9.77 -5.52
CA GLN A 61 4.11 -11.19 -5.22
C GLN A 61 2.71 -11.49 -4.69
N ALA A 62 2.11 -10.56 -3.93
CA ALA A 62 0.72 -10.63 -3.50
C ALA A 62 -0.30 -10.33 -4.62
N ALA A 63 0.18 -9.91 -5.80
CA ALA A 63 -0.63 -9.41 -6.91
C ALA A 63 -1.61 -8.29 -6.49
N ILE A 64 -1.21 -7.47 -5.53
CA ILE A 64 -1.83 -6.17 -5.22
C ILE A 64 -1.32 -5.15 -6.23
N ILE A 65 -0.02 -5.23 -6.47
CA ILE A 65 0.82 -4.68 -7.54
C ILE A 65 0.74 -5.27 -8.94
N SER A 66 0.83 -4.51 -10.03
CA SER A 66 1.38 -5.05 -11.29
C SER A 66 2.90 -5.25 -11.21
N LYS A 67 3.44 -6.20 -11.98
CA LYS A 67 4.89 -6.45 -12.09
C LYS A 67 5.68 -5.27 -12.68
N LYS A 68 5.03 -4.44 -13.49
CA LYS A 68 5.59 -3.21 -14.05
C LYS A 68 4.77 -2.01 -13.54
N PRO A 69 5.37 -0.84 -13.34
CA PRO A 69 4.62 0.35 -12.99
C PRO A 69 3.67 0.73 -14.13
N GLN A 70 2.56 1.38 -13.79
CA GLN A 70 1.66 1.97 -14.78
C GLN A 70 2.34 3.12 -15.52
N GLN A 71 3.24 3.83 -14.83
CA GLN A 71 4.02 4.91 -15.41
C GLN A 71 5.37 5.04 -14.72
N ARG A 72 6.36 5.57 -15.45
CA ARG A 72 7.60 6.12 -14.88
C ARG A 72 7.77 7.57 -15.31
N ALA A 73 8.01 8.47 -14.35
CA ALA A 73 8.35 9.87 -14.61
C ALA A 73 9.44 10.33 -13.64
N ASP A 74 10.49 10.98 -14.13
CA ASP A 74 11.59 11.55 -13.33
C ASP A 74 12.10 10.60 -12.22
N TYR A 75 12.31 9.33 -12.58
CA TYR A 75 12.78 8.24 -11.69
C TYR A 75 11.78 7.72 -10.65
N ILE A 76 10.52 8.17 -10.73
CA ILE A 76 9.43 7.68 -9.90
C ILE A 76 8.63 6.64 -10.67
N ASP A 77 8.55 5.44 -10.12
CA ASP A 77 7.62 4.40 -10.54
C ASP A 77 6.26 4.59 -9.86
N PHE A 78 5.19 4.56 -10.64
CA PHE A 78 3.82 4.67 -10.15
C PHE A 78 3.10 3.33 -10.28
N TYR A 79 2.64 2.79 -9.16
CA TYR A 79 1.93 1.52 -9.07
C TYR A 79 0.52 1.72 -8.53
N LEU A 80 -0.48 1.67 -9.42
CA LEU A 80 -1.89 1.62 -9.01
C LEU A 80 -2.22 0.25 -8.43
N LEU A 81 -2.96 0.25 -7.32
CA LEU A 81 -3.39 -0.98 -6.68
C LEU A 81 -4.49 -1.67 -7.51
N GLN A 82 -4.32 -2.97 -7.70
CA GLN A 82 -5.24 -3.85 -8.43
C GLN A 82 -6.15 -4.65 -7.47
N LYS A 83 -5.75 -4.74 -6.21
CA LYS A 83 -6.52 -5.35 -5.12
C LYS A 83 -6.57 -4.40 -3.93
N PRO A 84 -7.59 -4.50 -3.06
CA PRO A 84 -7.65 -3.72 -1.84
C PRO A 84 -6.41 -3.98 -0.96
N ALA A 85 -5.86 -2.89 -0.43
CA ALA A 85 -4.90 -2.89 0.67
C ALA A 85 -5.13 -1.62 1.49
N SER A 86 -4.66 -1.60 2.72
CA SER A 86 -4.83 -0.46 3.60
C SER A 86 -3.50 0.11 4.10
N PHE A 87 -3.56 1.35 4.53
CA PHE A 87 -2.51 2.01 5.30
C PHE A 87 -3.15 2.85 6.39
N MET A 88 -2.90 2.48 7.65
CA MET A 88 -3.41 3.15 8.85
C MET A 88 -4.92 3.35 8.85
N GLY A 89 -5.68 2.35 8.39
CA GLY A 89 -7.14 2.40 8.34
C GLY A 89 -7.72 3.14 7.13
N HIS A 90 -6.88 3.64 6.22
CA HIS A 90 -7.30 4.22 4.94
C HIS A 90 -7.08 3.25 3.79
N THR A 91 -7.80 3.43 2.68
CA THR A 91 -7.58 2.61 1.49
C THR A 91 -6.35 3.10 0.75
N LEU A 92 -5.38 2.22 0.52
CA LEU A 92 -4.22 2.51 -0.30
C LEU A 92 -4.62 2.45 -1.78
N ILE A 93 -4.22 3.46 -2.56
CA ILE A 93 -4.66 3.63 -3.96
C ILE A 93 -3.48 3.52 -4.93
N LEU A 94 -2.36 4.14 -4.55
CA LEU A 94 -1.16 4.18 -5.37
C LEU A 94 0.07 4.11 -4.47
N LEU A 95 1.07 3.36 -4.95
CA LEU A 95 2.43 3.37 -4.43
C LEU A 95 3.35 4.08 -5.43
N GLU A 96 4.10 5.06 -4.97
CA GLU A 96 5.19 5.70 -5.68
C GLU A 96 6.51 5.16 -5.14
N GLU A 97 7.42 4.74 -6.00
CA GLU A 97 8.77 4.35 -5.62
C GLU A 97 9.78 5.21 -6.39
N GLU A 98 10.59 5.96 -5.67
CA GLU A 98 11.76 6.65 -6.21
C GLU A 98 13.01 5.96 -5.69
N TYR A 99 13.95 5.63 -6.57
CA TYR A 99 15.10 4.82 -6.20
C TYR A 99 16.32 5.19 -7.05
N MET A 100 17.50 5.01 -6.49
CA MET A 100 18.75 5.20 -7.21
C MET A 100 19.12 3.91 -7.95
N ASP A 101 19.39 4.01 -9.24
CA ASP A 101 20.07 2.96 -10.01
C ASP A 101 21.46 3.44 -10.44
N LYS A 102 22.28 2.51 -10.95
CA LYS A 102 23.68 2.76 -11.32
C LYS A 102 23.88 3.83 -12.41
N TYR A 103 22.81 4.32 -13.04
CA TYR A 103 22.84 5.32 -14.10
C TYR A 103 22.05 6.58 -13.75
N VAL A 104 21.54 6.72 -12.51
CA VAL A 104 20.79 7.91 -12.11
C VAL A 104 21.69 8.96 -11.47
N GLY A 105 21.60 10.19 -11.96
CA GLY A 105 22.37 11.34 -11.48
C GLY A 105 21.83 11.95 -10.17
N CYS A 106 22.39 13.09 -9.79
CA CYS A 106 22.26 13.78 -8.50
C CYS A 106 20.85 14.27 -8.11
N CYS A 107 19.81 13.97 -8.90
CA CYS A 107 18.46 14.53 -8.76
C CYS A 107 17.43 13.53 -8.24
N VAL A 108 17.86 12.34 -7.81
CA VAL A 108 16.97 11.36 -7.17
C VAL A 108 16.88 11.66 -5.69
N SER A 109 15.68 11.52 -5.16
CA SER A 109 15.43 11.50 -3.73
C SER A 109 14.73 10.17 -3.40
N PRO A 110 15.50 9.09 -3.16
CA PRO A 110 14.97 7.77 -2.89
C PRO A 110 13.93 7.74 -1.75
N GLY A 111 13.01 6.80 -1.87
CA GLY A 111 11.97 6.55 -0.87
C GLY A 111 10.62 6.27 -1.53
N MET A 112 9.57 6.36 -0.73
CA MET A 112 8.22 5.98 -1.15
C MET A 112 7.22 7.11 -0.97
N GLY A 113 6.23 7.14 -1.86
CA GLY A 113 5.02 7.95 -1.73
C GLY A 113 3.78 7.09 -1.75
N LEU A 114 2.73 7.52 -1.05
CA LEU A 114 1.42 6.89 -1.02
C LEU A 114 0.35 7.86 -1.49
N MET A 115 -0.66 7.32 -2.15
CA MET A 115 -1.96 7.97 -2.31
C MET A 115 -3.00 7.17 -1.55
N LEU A 116 -3.75 7.85 -0.69
CA LEU A 116 -4.76 7.26 0.17
C LEU A 116 -6.13 7.81 -0.20
N LYS A 117 -7.14 6.94 -0.32
CA LYS A 117 -8.53 7.37 -0.21
C LYS A 117 -8.86 7.40 1.28
N THR A 118 -9.14 8.59 1.77
CA THR A 118 -9.32 8.86 3.20
C THR A 118 -10.74 8.58 3.65
N ASN A 119 -10.86 8.30 4.94
CA ASN A 119 -12.09 8.45 5.71
C ASN A 119 -11.90 9.68 6.61
N ASP A 120 -12.87 10.00 7.47
CA ASP A 120 -12.93 11.31 8.14
C ASP A 120 -11.77 11.62 9.11
N ASP A 121 -11.02 10.64 9.62
CA ASP A 121 -9.91 10.87 10.58
C ASP A 121 -8.55 10.46 10.03
N THR A 122 -7.77 11.44 9.57
CA THR A 122 -6.40 11.25 9.04
C THR A 122 -5.29 11.52 10.06
N ARG A 123 -5.64 11.71 11.33
CA ARG A 123 -4.69 12.14 12.36
C ARG A 123 -3.54 11.16 12.55
N ALA A 124 -3.81 9.87 12.52
CA ALA A 124 -2.79 8.83 12.63
C ALA A 124 -1.74 8.93 11.50
N VAL A 125 -2.17 9.29 10.29
CA VAL A 125 -1.26 9.48 9.15
C VAL A 125 -0.44 10.76 9.30
N GLN A 126 -1.06 11.86 9.75
CA GLN A 126 -0.34 13.10 10.04
C GLN A 126 0.71 12.90 11.15
N GLU A 127 0.33 12.29 12.27
CA GLU A 127 1.24 11.99 13.38
C GLU A 127 2.38 11.07 12.92
N PHE A 128 2.09 10.08 12.08
CA PHE A 128 3.11 9.25 11.47
C PHE A 128 4.05 10.05 10.57
N ALA A 129 3.52 10.96 9.76
CA ALA A 129 4.32 11.77 8.86
C ALA A 129 5.27 12.70 9.62
N ASP A 130 4.76 13.38 10.66
CA ASP A 130 5.53 14.27 11.51
C ASP A 130 6.65 13.52 12.22
N LYS A 131 6.33 12.35 12.80
CA LYS A 131 7.31 11.51 13.50
C LYS A 131 8.42 10.98 12.60
N ASN A 132 8.14 10.77 11.31
CA ASN A 132 9.06 10.12 10.39
C ASN A 132 9.61 11.05 9.33
N ALA A 133 9.52 12.37 9.51
CA ALA A 133 10.00 13.35 8.53
C ALA A 133 9.51 13.02 7.11
N CYS A 134 8.18 12.94 6.99
CA CYS A 134 7.46 12.79 5.74
C CYS A 134 6.66 14.07 5.45
N THR A 135 6.20 14.23 4.22
CA THR A 135 5.23 15.25 3.83
C THR A 135 3.86 14.62 3.70
N PHE A 136 2.91 15.07 4.52
CA PHE A 136 1.50 14.71 4.40
C PHE A 136 0.72 15.88 3.79
N THR A 137 -0.07 15.56 2.76
CA THR A 137 -0.95 16.51 2.09
C THR A 137 -2.39 16.00 2.22
N PRO A 138 -3.18 16.51 3.19
CA PRO A 138 -4.61 16.20 3.28
C PRO A 138 -5.37 16.84 2.12
N HIS A 139 -6.54 16.29 1.78
CA HIS A 139 -7.42 16.80 0.72
C HIS A 139 -6.69 17.05 -0.62
N ALA A 140 -5.80 16.13 -0.98
CA ALA A 140 -4.97 16.25 -2.17
C ALA A 140 -5.80 16.11 -3.45
N ASP A 141 -5.54 16.97 -4.45
CA ASP A 141 -6.06 16.76 -5.80
C ASP A 141 -5.25 15.66 -6.51
N VAL A 142 -5.67 14.42 -6.25
CA VAL A 142 -5.05 13.25 -6.84
C VAL A 142 -5.33 13.11 -8.33
N PHE A 143 -6.43 13.67 -8.82
CA PHE A 143 -6.85 13.54 -10.22
C PHE A 143 -5.93 14.35 -11.12
N ASP A 144 -5.61 15.59 -10.72
CA ASP A 144 -4.64 16.42 -11.45
C ASP A 144 -3.25 15.78 -11.46
N ARG A 145 -2.80 15.21 -10.33
CA ARG A 145 -1.52 14.50 -10.26
C ARG A 145 -1.48 13.29 -11.20
N LEU A 146 -2.51 12.43 -11.17
CA LEU A 146 -2.58 11.26 -12.05
C LEU A 146 -2.63 11.68 -13.53
N LYS A 147 -3.37 12.75 -13.85
CA LYS A 147 -3.42 13.31 -15.20
C LYS A 147 -2.06 13.85 -15.66
N THR A 148 -1.36 14.59 -14.79
CA THR A 148 -0.04 15.17 -15.08
C THR A 148 0.96 14.10 -15.50
N PHE A 149 0.92 12.93 -14.86
CA PHE A 149 1.78 11.81 -15.20
C PHE A 149 1.18 10.85 -16.25
N GLY A 150 0.00 11.14 -16.80
CA GLY A 150 -0.64 10.29 -17.81
C GLY A 150 -1.08 8.91 -17.30
N ILE A 151 -1.40 8.79 -16.01
CA ILE A 151 -1.81 7.53 -15.39
C ILE A 151 -3.33 7.36 -15.54
N ALA A 152 -3.74 6.40 -16.37
CA ALA A 152 -5.14 6.05 -16.53
C ALA A 152 -5.70 5.36 -15.27
N HIS A 153 -6.88 5.79 -14.80
CA HIS A 153 -7.48 5.28 -13.57
C HIS A 153 -9.01 5.19 -13.63
N LYS A 154 -9.59 4.42 -12.69
CA LYS A 154 -11.04 4.29 -12.48
C LYS A 154 -11.49 4.74 -11.08
N LEU A 155 -10.70 5.61 -10.45
CA LEU A 155 -11.00 6.16 -9.12
C LEU A 155 -12.33 6.91 -9.11
N ALA A 156 -13.13 6.67 -8.07
CA ALA A 156 -14.36 7.41 -7.80
C ALA A 156 -14.04 8.78 -7.18
N LYS A 157 -14.95 9.74 -7.27
CA LYS A 157 -14.82 10.99 -6.50
C LYS A 157 -14.95 10.68 -5.00
N ALA A 158 -13.96 11.08 -4.22
CA ALA A 158 -13.86 10.89 -2.79
C ALA A 158 -12.84 11.89 -2.23
N ASP A 159 -12.68 11.90 -0.91
CA ASP A 159 -11.54 12.57 -0.29
C ASP A 159 -10.27 11.71 -0.41
N TYR A 160 -9.15 12.39 -0.61
CA TYR A 160 -7.86 11.75 -0.82
C TYR A 160 -6.76 12.50 -0.07
N ALA A 161 -5.71 11.78 0.28
CA ALA A 161 -4.50 12.36 0.83
C ALA A 161 -3.26 11.73 0.19
N MET A 162 -2.15 12.44 0.30
CA MET A 162 -0.85 11.94 -0.12
C MET A 162 0.13 11.94 1.05
N LEU A 163 0.99 10.92 1.09
CA LEU A 163 2.09 10.82 2.03
C LEU A 163 3.38 10.61 1.24
N SER A 164 4.35 11.50 1.34
CA SER A 164 5.69 11.33 0.75
C SER A 164 6.71 11.14 1.86
N CYS A 165 7.45 10.03 1.84
CA CYS A 165 8.53 9.72 2.78
C CYS A 165 9.81 9.47 1.99
N ARG A 166 10.24 10.47 1.23
CA ARG A 166 11.47 10.44 0.44
C ARG A 166 12.59 11.16 1.17
N GLU A 167 13.80 11.01 0.67
CA GLU A 167 14.98 11.68 1.25
C GLU A 167 14.81 13.20 1.29
N ARG A 168 14.26 13.82 0.23
CA ARG A 168 13.95 15.27 0.20
C ARG A 168 12.96 15.71 1.28
N ASP A 169 12.13 14.80 1.81
CA ASP A 169 11.17 15.13 2.86
C ASP A 169 11.83 15.29 4.24
N THR A 170 13.09 14.88 4.41
CA THR A 170 13.84 15.03 5.67
C THR A 170 14.54 16.39 5.82
N GLN A 171 14.61 17.19 4.74
CA GLN A 171 15.39 18.42 4.66
C GLN A 171 14.55 19.70 4.84
N LYS A 172 13.47 19.63 5.63
CA LYS A 172 12.52 20.74 5.82
C LYS A 172 13.05 21.84 6.74
#